data_AF-A0A227JFF2-F1
#
_entry.id   AF-A0A227JFF2-F1
#
_cell.length_a   1.000
_cell.length_b   1.000
_cell.length_c   1.000
_cell.angle_alpha   90.00
_cell.angle_beta   90.00
_cell.angle_gamma   90.00
#
_symmetry.space_group_name_H-M   'P 1'
#
loop_
_entity.id
_entity.type
_entity.pdbx_description
1 polymer ?
#
loop_
_entity_poly.entity_id
_entity_poly.type
_entity_poly.pdbx_seq_one_letter_code
_entity_poly.pdbx_strand_id
1 'polypeptide(L)' 'IDYEVSGNVMTLEFEDRSQIIINRQEPMHEIWLASKSGGFHFKLVEDKWTCSKTGMELFEMVKQECEKHAGEEIDWA' A
#
# COMPACT_ATOMS: atom_id res chain seq x y z
N ILE A 1 -1.00 13.26 6.46
CA ILE A 1 -1.55 11.95 6.10
C ILE A 1 -2.22 11.40 7.34
N ASP A 2 -3.54 11.18 7.29
CA ASP A 2 -4.27 10.53 8.36
C ASP A 2 -4.45 9.05 8.04
N TYR A 3 -4.64 8.20 9.06
CA TYR A 3 -4.91 6.78 8.84
C TYR A 3 -6.04 6.26 9.72
N GLU A 4 -6.80 5.32 9.18
CA GLU A 4 -7.81 4.54 9.89
C GLU A 4 -7.57 3.06 9.66
N VAL A 5 -7.76 2.25 10.70
CA VAL A 5 -7.75 0.78 10.60
C VAL A 5 -9.11 0.25 11.04
N SER A 6 -9.77 -0.47 10.13
CA SER A 6 -11.04 -1.14 10.40
C SER A 6 -10.95 -2.59 9.95
N GLY A 7 -10.92 -3.50 10.92
CA GLY A 7 -10.77 -4.94 10.68
C GLY A 7 -9.48 -5.29 9.96
N ASN A 8 -9.59 -5.77 8.72
CA ASN A 8 -8.45 -6.17 7.88
C ASN A 8 -8.03 -5.07 6.88
N VAL A 9 -8.65 -3.89 6.94
CA VAL A 9 -8.40 -2.77 6.02
C VAL A 9 -7.73 -1.62 6.78
N MET A 10 -6.70 -1.05 6.19
CA MET A 10 -6.08 0.21 6.57
C MET A 10 -6.30 1.20 5.42
N THR A 11 -6.78 2.39 5.76
CA THR A 11 -6.97 3.50 4.82
C THR A 11 -6.03 4.62 5.21
N LEU A 12 -5.22 5.10 4.25
CA LEU A 12 -4.46 6.33 4.37
C LEU A 12 -5.19 7.42 3.60
N GLU A 13 -5.48 8.55 4.24
CA GLU A 13 -6.14 9.70 3.63
C GLU A 13 -5.19 10.90 3.55
N PHE A 14 -5.19 11.54 2.38
CA PHE A 14 -4.33 12.67 2.04
C PHE A 14 -5.15 13.96 1.96
N GLU A 15 -4.49 15.12 1.99
CA GLU A 15 -5.16 16.44 2.06
C GLU A 15 -6.11 16.71 0.87
N ASP A 16 -5.80 16.15 -0.30
CA ASP A 16 -6.63 16.24 -1.50
C ASP A 16 -7.83 15.28 -1.51
N ARG A 17 -8.07 14.58 -0.39
CA ARG A 17 -9.06 13.50 -0.17
C ARG A 17 -8.83 12.25 -1.00
N SER A 18 -7.68 12.12 -1.64
CA SER A 18 -7.29 10.84 -2.22
C SER A 18 -6.87 9.85 -1.14
N GLN A 19 -6.94 8.56 -1.47
CA GLN A 19 -6.75 7.50 -0.50
C GLN A 19 -5.85 6.40 -1.04
N ILE A 20 -5.08 5.80 -0.14
CA ILE A 20 -4.46 4.48 -0.34
C ILE A 20 -5.19 3.51 0.58
N ILE A 21 -5.64 2.38 0.04
CA ILE A 21 -6.33 1.34 0.81
C ILE A 21 -5.44 0.10 0.80
N ILE A 22 -5.05 -0.37 1.97
CA ILE A 22 -4.25 -1.58 2.17
C ILE A 22 -5.10 -2.59 2.91
N ASN A 23 -5.27 -3.80 2.36
CA ASN A 23 -6.06 -4.83 3.02
C ASN A 23 -5.41 -6.21 3.01
N ARG A 24 -5.64 -6.97 4.07
CA ARG A 24 -5.19 -8.36 4.19
C ARG A 24 -6.23 -9.29 3.57
N GLN A 25 -5.82 -10.09 2.58
CA GLN A 25 -6.65 -11.13 1.97
C GLN A 25 -6.25 -12.50 2.51
N GLU A 26 -6.75 -12.83 3.70
CA GLU A 26 -6.39 -14.06 4.42
C GLU A 26 -6.62 -15.34 3.60
N PRO A 27 -7.74 -15.53 2.87
CA PRO A 27 -7.96 -16.75 2.08
C PRO A 27 -6.95 -16.94 0.94
N MET A 28 -6.33 -15.85 0.48
CA MET A 28 -5.38 -15.86 -0.64
C MET A 28 -3.93 -15.81 -0.16
N HIS A 29 -3.69 -15.61 1.15
CA HIS A 29 -2.38 -15.31 1.71
C HIS A 29 -1.70 -14.12 1.01
N GLU A 30 -2.49 -13.08 0.73
CA GLU A 30 -2.05 -11.88 0.02
C GLU A 30 -2.28 -10.61 0.85
N ILE A 31 -1.50 -9.57 0.54
CA ILE A 31 -1.81 -8.18 0.88
C ILE A 31 -2.17 -7.48 -0.42
N TRP A 32 -3.23 -6.67 -0.40
CA TRP A 32 -3.65 -5.87 -1.53
C TRP A 32 -3.48 -4.39 -1.21
N LEU A 33 -3.10 -3.60 -2.21
CA LEU A 33 -2.97 -2.16 -2.16
C LEU A 33 -3.75 -1.54 -3.32
N ALA A 34 -4.66 -0.62 -3.04
CA ALA A 34 -5.33 0.21 -4.03
C ALA A 34 -4.86 1.66 -3.86
N SER A 35 -4.46 2.29 -4.96
CA SER A 35 -3.93 3.66 -5.02
C SER A 35 -4.35 4.36 -6.31
N LYS A 36 -4.01 5.65 -6.49
CA LYS A 36 -4.14 6.38 -7.77
C LYS A 36 -3.46 5.66 -8.93
N SER A 37 -2.35 4.96 -8.69
CA SER A 37 -1.64 4.20 -9.74
C SER A 37 -2.31 2.86 -10.10
N GLY A 38 -3.35 2.44 -9.38
CA GLY A 38 -4.09 1.20 -9.59
C GLY A 38 -4.03 0.24 -8.38
N GLY A 39 -4.35 -1.03 -8.65
CA GLY A 39 -4.35 -2.11 -7.66
C GLY A 39 -3.12 -3.03 -7.78
N PHE A 40 -2.58 -3.44 -6.64
CA PHE A 40 -1.39 -4.28 -6.53
C PHE A 40 -1.61 -5.40 -5.52
N HIS A 41 -1.22 -6.62 -5.87
CA HIS A 41 -1.34 -7.79 -5.00
C HIS A 41 0.05 -8.31 -4.67
N PHE A 42 0.29 -8.53 -3.38
CA PHE A 42 1.57 -8.94 -2.82
C PHE A 42 1.46 -10.33 -2.20
N LYS A 43 2.43 -11.18 -2.51
CA LYS A 43 2.62 -12.51 -1.90
C LYS A 43 3.88 -12.52 -1.07
N LEU A 44 3.89 -13.31 -0.01
CA LEU A 44 5.09 -13.54 0.79
C LEU A 44 6.05 -14.46 0.02
N VAL A 45 7.23 -13.95 -0.31
CA VAL A 45 8.32 -14.67 -1.01
C VAL A 45 9.61 -14.36 -0.26
N GLU A 46 10.26 -15.38 0.30
CA GLU A 46 11.53 -15.23 1.05
C GLU A 46 11.47 -14.11 2.10
N ASP A 47 10.40 -14.12 2.91
CA ASP A 47 10.12 -13.13 3.97
C ASP A 47 9.86 -11.69 3.48
N LYS A 48 9.60 -11.50 2.18
CA LYS A 48 9.23 -10.21 1.59
C LYS A 48 7.87 -10.24 0.92
N TRP A 49 7.08 -9.19 1.12
CA TRP A 49 5.82 -9.01 0.41
C TRP A 49 6.11 -8.47 -0.99
N THR A 50 6.09 -9.36 -1.98
CA THR A 50 6.49 -9.04 -3.36
C THR A 50 5.28 -8.88 -4.25
N CYS A 51 5.19 -7.78 -4.98
CA CYS A 51 4.13 -7.52 -5.95
C CYS A 51 4.25 -8.50 -7.13
N SER A 52 3.18 -9.24 -7.39
CA SER A 52 3.13 -10.20 -8.50
C SER A 52 3.26 -9.59 -9.90
N LYS A 53 2.90 -8.30 -10.06
CA LYS A 53 2.92 -7.59 -11.35
C LYS A 53 4.24 -6.87 -11.61
N THR A 54 4.80 -6.22 -10.59
CA THR A 54 5.97 -5.33 -10.73
C THR A 54 7.25 -5.94 -10.16
N GLY A 55 7.14 -6.95 -9.29
CA GLY A 55 8.27 -7.48 -8.52
C GLY A 55 8.73 -6.56 -7.37
N MET A 56 8.09 -5.40 -7.18
CA MET A 56 8.44 -4.45 -6.13
C MET A 56 7.97 -4.94 -4.75
N GLU A 57 8.72 -4.57 -3.71
CA GLU A 57 8.36 -4.87 -2.33
C GLU A 57 7.24 -3.94 -1.83
N LEU A 58 6.41 -4.41 -0.88
CA LEU A 58 5.26 -3.69 -0.36
C LEU A 58 5.61 -2.32 0.22
N PHE A 59 6.61 -2.22 1.10
CA PHE A 59 6.97 -0.95 1.74
C PHE A 59 7.55 0.05 0.72
N GLU A 60 8.32 -0.44 -0.25
CA GLU A 60 8.80 0.39 -1.35
C GLU A 60 7.64 0.94 -2.19
N MET A 61 6.64 0.10 -2.52
CA MET A 61 5.45 0.54 -3.23
C MET A 61 4.62 1.53 -2.40
N VAL A 62 4.40 1.25 -1.12
CA VAL A 62 3.67 2.15 -0.21
C VAL A 62 4.35 3.51 -0.16
N LYS A 63 5.68 3.56 -0.03
CA LYS A 63 6.44 4.82 -0.09
C LYS A 63 6.15 5.58 -1.39
N GLN A 64 6.34 4.94 -2.55
CA GLN A 64 6.16 5.59 -3.85
C GLN A 64 4.73 6.11 -4.04
N GLU A 65 3.72 5.35 -3.60
CA GLU A 65 2.34 5.79 -3.69
C GLU A 65 2.04 6.92 -2.69
N CYS A 66 2.56 6.87 -1.46
CA CYS A 66 2.44 7.97 -0.51
C CYS A 66 3.04 9.28 -1.06
N GLU A 67 4.22 9.23 -1.66
CA GLU A 67 4.86 10.41 -2.27
C GLU A 67 4.05 10.98 -3.44
N LYS A 68 3.47 10.11 -4.29
CA LYS A 68 2.57 10.53 -5.37
C LYS A 68 1.29 11.19 -4.85
N HIS A 69 0.75 10.68 -3.74
CA HIS A 69 -0.46 11.21 -3.14
C HIS A 69 -0.22 12.51 -2.37
N ALA A 70 0.89 12.61 -1.65
CA ALA A 70 1.27 13.79 -0.87
C ALA A 70 1.88 14.92 -1.72
N GLY A 71 2.52 14.58 -2.85
CA GLY A 71 3.24 15.55 -3.68
C GLY A 71 4.60 15.98 -3.09
N GLU A 72 5.12 15.22 -2.12
CA GLU A 72 6.38 15.46 -1.42
C GLU A 72 7.08 14.13 -1.09
N GLU A 73 8.38 14.17 -0.79
CA GLU A 73 9.15 12.98 -0.39
C GLU A 73 8.77 12.52 1.03
N ILE A 74 8.72 11.19 1.23
CA ILE A 74 8.39 10.58 2.52
C ILE A 74 9.63 9.90 3.11
N ASP A 75 10.03 10.32 4.31
CA ASP A 75 11.09 9.67 5.08
C ASP A 75 10.50 8.63 6.06
N TRP A 76 10.99 7.40 5.97
CA TRP A 76 10.64 6.29 6.87
C TRP A 76 11.81 6.09 7.83
N ALA A 77 11.91 6.96 8.83
CA ALA A 77 12.89 6.79 9.90
C ALA A 77 12.49 5.65 10.85
#